data_AF-A0A843DUR5-F1
#
_entry.id   AF-A0A843DUR5-F1
#
_cell.length_a   1.000
_cell.length_b   1.000
_cell.length_c   1.000
_cell.angle_alpha   90.00
_cell.angle_beta   90.00
_cell.angle_gamma   90.00
#
_symmetry.space_group_name_H-M   'P 1'
#
loop_
_entity.id
_entity.type
_entity.pdbx_description
1 polymer ?
#
loop_
_entity_poly.entity_id
_entity_poly.type
_entity_poly.pdbx_seq_one_letter_code
_entity_poly.pdbx_strand_id
1 'polypeptide(L)'
;NTIFSWTTGSNRTKLGYCAQMFRIVVISSVFDDPNVPEELLDYVVFHECLHLRQGYRPFNRRPHDAEFQRQERLYPEHEEMERKLKTLHRMAKS
;
A
#
# COMPACT_ATOMS: atom_id res chain seq x y z
N ASN A 1 -9.84 13.19 10.82
CA ASN A 1 -9.85 13.45 9.36
C ASN A 1 -8.74 12.66 8.71
N THR A 2 -9.05 11.83 7.71
CA THR A 2 -8.09 11.07 6.89
C THR A 2 -8.51 11.27 5.44
N ILE A 3 -7.57 11.52 4.54
CA ILE A 3 -7.86 11.72 3.11
C ILE A 3 -7.38 10.49 2.34
N PHE A 4 -8.24 9.99 1.46
CA PHE A 4 -7.89 8.99 0.46
C PHE A 4 -7.89 9.65 -0.92
N SER A 5 -6.86 9.37 -1.72
CA SER A 5 -6.74 9.92 -3.07
C SER A 5 -6.09 8.91 -4.00
N TRP A 6 -6.33 9.09 -5.29
CA TRP A 6 -5.63 8.39 -6.36
C TRP A 6 -4.47 9.23 -6.89
N THR A 7 -3.44 8.60 -7.46
CA THR A 7 -2.43 9.33 -8.24
C THR A 7 -3.01 9.78 -9.57
N THR A 8 -2.71 11.01 -10.00
CA THR A 8 -3.30 11.60 -11.22
C THR A 8 -2.62 11.18 -12.54
N GLY A 9 -1.51 10.44 -12.49
CA GLY A 9 -0.79 9.93 -13.66
C GLY A 9 -0.16 8.58 -13.37
N SER A 10 0.50 7.96 -14.36
CA SER A 10 1.18 6.66 -14.20
C SER A 10 2.39 6.79 -13.26
N ASN A 11 2.15 6.87 -11.96
CA ASN A 11 3.21 6.91 -10.96
C ASN A 11 3.73 5.49 -10.75
N ARG A 12 4.52 5.02 -11.72
CA ARG A 12 4.97 3.63 -11.89
C ARG A 12 5.92 3.11 -10.80
N THR A 13 6.28 3.94 -9.81
CA THR A 13 7.30 3.58 -8.82
C THR A 13 6.77 3.11 -7.48
N LYS A 14 5.48 3.34 -7.16
CA LYS A 14 4.82 2.87 -5.94
C LYS A 14 3.37 2.50 -6.24
N LEU A 15 2.90 1.41 -5.64
CA LEU A 15 1.51 0.97 -5.76
C LEU A 15 0.58 1.68 -4.76
N GLY A 16 1.14 2.16 -3.65
CA GLY A 16 0.48 3.01 -2.67
C GLY A 16 1.51 3.74 -1.82
N TYR A 17 1.09 4.76 -1.08
CA TYR A 17 1.84 5.30 0.04
C TYR A 17 0.96 6.06 1.03
N CYS A 18 1.36 6.04 2.31
CA CYS A 18 0.78 6.85 3.37
C CYS A 18 1.69 8.02 3.76
N ALA A 19 1.22 9.25 3.61
CA ALA A 19 1.83 10.43 4.22
C ALA A 19 1.33 10.58 5.67
N GLN A 20 1.93 9.81 6.59
CA GLN A 20 1.49 9.63 7.98
C GLN A 20 1.26 10.96 8.73
N MET A 21 2.16 11.95 8.57
CA MET A 21 2.04 13.27 9.22
C MET A 21 0.73 13.97 8.85
N PHE A 22 0.30 13.86 7.59
CA PHE A 22 -0.88 14.52 7.07
C PHE A 22 -2.12 13.60 7.04
N ARG A 23 -1.96 12.33 7.43
CA ARG A 23 -3.03 11.31 7.37
C ARG A 23 -3.64 11.19 5.97
N ILE A 24 -2.78 11.19 4.95
CA ILE A 24 -3.18 11.02 3.56
C ILE A 24 -2.74 9.62 3.12
N VAL A 25 -3.68 8.84 2.59
CA VAL A 25 -3.41 7.57 1.90
C VAL A 25 -3.60 7.81 0.41
N VAL A 26 -2.57 7.49 -0.37
CA VAL A 26 -2.59 7.64 -1.83
C VAL A 26 -2.41 6.28 -2.47
N ILE A 27 -3.36 5.91 -3.34
CA ILE A 27 -3.32 4.67 -4.11
C ILE A 27 -2.96 4.98 -5.56
N SER A 28 -2.15 4.12 -6.17
CA SER A 28 -1.76 4.28 -7.57
C SER A 28 -2.94 4.04 -8.50
N SER A 29 -3.05 4.81 -9.58
CA SER A 29 -4.07 4.62 -10.62
C SER A 29 -3.89 3.35 -11.45
N VAL A 30 -2.81 2.58 -11.23
CA VAL A 30 -2.67 1.23 -11.82
C VAL A 30 -3.81 0.30 -11.42
N PHE A 31 -4.41 0.51 -10.25
CA PHE A 31 -5.57 -0.27 -9.80
C PHE A 31 -6.88 0.15 -10.47
N ASP A 32 -6.89 1.20 -11.29
CA ASP A 32 -8.03 1.53 -12.17
C ASP A 32 -8.04 0.66 -13.45
N ASP A 33 -6.97 -0.08 -13.73
CA ASP A 33 -6.92 -1.01 -14.87
C ASP A 33 -7.79 -2.25 -14.58
N PRO A 34 -8.80 -2.56 -15.42
CA PRO A 34 -9.69 -3.71 -15.21
C PRO A 34 -8.98 -5.07 -15.27
N ASN A 35 -7.74 -5.13 -15.75
CA ASN A 35 -6.92 -6.35 -15.73
C ASN A 35 -6.23 -6.58 -14.37
N VAL A 36 -6.24 -5.60 -13.46
CA VAL A 36 -5.70 -5.75 -12.12
C VAL A 36 -6.80 -6.30 -11.20
N PRO A 37 -6.57 -7.46 -10.53
CA PRO A 37 -7.54 -8.02 -9.61
C PRO A 37 -7.89 -7.09 -8.43
N GLU A 38 -9.18 -6.96 -8.12
CA GLU A 38 -9.70 -6.10 -7.04
C GLU A 38 -9.12 -6.46 -5.66
N GLU A 39 -8.87 -7.75 -5.41
CA GLU A 39 -8.20 -8.24 -4.18
C GLU A 39 -6.84 -7.57 -3.91
N LEU A 40 -6.13 -7.13 -4.97
CA LEU A 40 -4.86 -6.41 -4.81
C LEU A 40 -5.06 -4.96 -4.42
N LEU A 41 -6.16 -4.33 -4.86
CA LEU A 41 -6.56 -3.00 -4.42
C LEU A 41 -6.90 -3.04 -2.92
N ASP A 42 -7.68 -4.03 -2.49
CA ASP A 42 -8.02 -4.21 -1.08
C ASP A 42 -6.77 -4.39 -0.21
N TYR A 43 -5.84 -5.24 -0.67
CA TYR A 43 -4.59 -5.48 0.05
C TYR A 43 -3.70 -4.24 0.15
N VAL A 44 -3.53 -3.47 -0.94
CA VAL A 44 -2.70 -2.27 -0.89
C VAL A 44 -3.33 -1.19 0.00
N VAL A 45 -4.66 -1.03 -0.04
CA VAL A 45 -5.36 -0.08 0.85
C VAL A 45 -5.19 -0.50 2.31
N PHE A 46 -5.30 -1.79 2.62
CA PHE A 46 -5.04 -2.32 3.95
C PHE A 46 -3.59 -2.03 4.39
N HIS A 47 -2.59 -2.30 3.54
CA HIS A 47 -1.19 -2.02 3.82
C HIS A 47 -0.95 -0.53 4.13
N GLU A 48 -1.51 0.39 3.33
CA GLU A 48 -1.37 1.83 3.58
C GLU A 48 -2.10 2.28 4.85
N CYS A 49 -3.22 1.63 5.19
CA CYS A 49 -3.90 1.85 6.46
C CYS A 49 -3.07 1.38 7.66
N LEU A 50 -2.24 0.33 7.52
CA LEU A 50 -1.31 -0.07 8.59
C LEU A 50 -0.26 1.01 8.84
N HIS A 51 0.25 1.67 7.79
CA HIS A 51 1.14 2.84 7.95
C HIS A 51 0.43 3.98 8.66
N LEU A 52 -0.84 4.24 8.30
CA LEU A 52 -1.66 5.26 8.98
C LEU A 52 -1.85 4.94 10.46
N ARG A 53 -2.11 3.67 10.81
CA ARG A 53 -2.27 3.19 12.19
C ARG A 53 -0.96 3.26 12.97
N GLN A 54 0.18 2.97 12.34
CA GLN A 54 1.50 3.06 12.98
C GLN A 54 1.83 4.49 13.46
N GLY A 55 1.24 5.48 12.79
CA GLY A 55 1.42 6.90 13.08
C GLY A 55 2.76 7.45 12.61
N TYR A 56 2.91 8.77 12.66
CA TYR A 56 4.10 9.45 12.18
C TYR A 56 5.32 9.16 13.06
N ARG A 57 6.36 8.53 12.49
CA ARG A 57 7.61 8.16 13.18
C ARG A 57 8.84 8.63 12.38
N PRO A 58 9.25 9.92 12.47
CA PRO A 58 10.28 10.52 11.59
C PRO A 58 11.67 9.88 11.69
N PHE A 59 12.02 9.34 12.85
CA PHE A 59 13.34 8.75 13.09
C PHE A 59 13.36 7.23 12.91
N ASN A 60 12.21 6.62 12.60
CA ASN A 60 12.16 5.18 12.36
C ASN A 60 12.62 4.86 10.93
N ARG A 61 13.76 4.19 10.80
CA ARG A 61 14.30 3.75 9.51
C ARG A 61 13.67 2.45 8.99
N ARG A 62 12.84 1.79 9.80
CA ARG A 62 12.19 0.51 9.48
C ARG A 62 10.68 0.61 9.72
N PRO A 63 9.90 1.11 8.74
CA PRO A 63 8.44 1.24 8.89
C PRO A 63 7.75 -0.12 9.02
N HIS A 64 8.28 -1.18 8.41
CA HIS A 64 7.77 -2.55 8.57
C HIS A 64 8.46 -3.27 9.74
N ASP A 65 8.29 -2.74 10.95
CA ASP A 65 8.76 -3.35 12.20
C ASP A 65 7.99 -4.65 12.54
N ALA A 66 8.39 -5.33 13.61
CA ALA A 66 7.77 -6.61 13.99
C ALA A 66 6.27 -6.48 14.28
N GLU A 67 5.82 -5.35 14.83
CA GLU A 67 4.40 -5.13 15.08
C GLU A 67 3.63 -4.91 13.77
N PHE A 68 4.20 -4.12 12.86
CA PHE A 68 3.63 -3.93 11.52
C PHE A 68 3.45 -5.28 10.82
N GLN A 69 4.50 -6.11 10.78
CA GLN A 69 4.46 -7.44 10.15
C GLN A 69 3.43 -8.35 10.82
N ARG A 70 3.28 -8.29 12.15
CA ARG A 70 2.23 -9.05 12.85
C ARG A 70 0.83 -8.63 12.42
N GLN A 71 0.58 -7.33 12.29
CA GLN A 71 -0.72 -6.82 11.84
C GLN A 71 -0.95 -7.16 10.36
N GLU A 72 0.08 -7.08 9.52
CA GLU A 72 0.00 -7.41 8.10
C GLU A 72 -0.40 -8.86 7.86
N ARG A 73 0.13 -9.79 8.68
CA ARG A 73 -0.23 -11.22 8.64
C ARG A 73 -1.70 -11.52 8.98
N LEU A 74 -2.45 -10.57 9.54
CA LEU A 74 -3.88 -10.74 9.81
C LEU A 74 -4.73 -10.67 8.54
N TYR A 75 -4.19 -10.14 7.44
CA TYR A 75 -4.89 -10.15 6.16
C TYR A 75 -4.99 -11.59 5.62
N PRO A 76 -6.17 -12.05 5.18
CA PRO A 76 -6.32 -13.37 4.56
C PRO A 76 -5.36 -13.54 3.39
N GLU A 77 -4.65 -14.67 3.32
CA GLU A 77 -3.73 -14.96 2.20
C GLU A 77 -2.61 -13.90 2.01
N HIS A 78 -2.18 -13.21 3.08
CA HIS A 78 -1.20 -12.12 2.99
C HIS A 78 0.05 -12.46 2.16
N GLU A 79 0.59 -13.67 2.29
CA GLU A 79 1.79 -14.08 1.53
C GLU A 79 1.53 -14.16 0.02
N GLU A 80 0.33 -14.55 -0.38
CA GLU A 80 -0.08 -14.55 -1.78
C GLU A 80 -0.27 -13.14 -2.30
N MET A 81 -0.95 -12.29 -1.53
CA MET A 81 -1.16 -10.90 -1.87
C MET A 81 0.17 -10.15 -2.01
N GLU A 82 1.12 -10.35 -1.09
CA GLU A 82 2.46 -9.79 -1.22
C GLU A 82 3.15 -10.24 -2.51
N ARG A 83 3.05 -11.52 -2.87
CA ARG A 83 3.67 -12.04 -4.10
C ARG A 83 3.04 -11.42 -5.34
N LYS A 84 1.71 -11.36 -5.41
CA LYS A 84 0.97 -10.74 -6.52
C LYS A 84 1.27 -9.24 -6.63
N LEU A 85 1.30 -8.53 -5.50
CA LEU A 85 1.61 -7.09 -5.43
C LEU A 85 3.06 -6.82 -5.91
N LYS A 86 4.02 -7.67 -5.53
CA LYS A 86 5.41 -7.60 -6.03
C LYS A 86 5.49 -7.81 -7.54
N THR A 87 4.69 -8.70 -8.10
CA THR A 87 4.61 -8.91 -9.57
C THR A 87 4.01 -7.71 -10.27
N LEU A 88 2.88 -7.19 -9.78
CA LEU A 88 2.22 -5.99 -10.31
C LEU A 88 3.18 -4.79 -10.32
N HIS A 89 3.95 -4.61 -9.24
CA HIS A 89 4.94 -3.53 -9.14
C HIS A 89 6.04 -3.62 -10.20
N ARG A 90 6.48 -4.83 -10.55
CA ARG A 90 7.47 -5.03 -11.63
C ARG A 90 6.87 -4.72 -12.99
N MET A 91 5.63 -5.15 -13.24
CA MET A 91 4.91 -4.87 -14.49
C MET A 91 4.65 -3.38 -14.67
N ALA A 92 4.22 -2.69 -13.61
CA ALA A 92 3.95 -1.26 -13.65
C ALA A 92 5.20 -0.41 -13.93
N LYS A 93 6.39 -0.88 -13.52
CA LYS A 93 7.67 -0.21 -13.78
C LYS A 93 8.20 -0.36 -15.20
N SER A 94 7.78 -1.41 -15.92
CA SER A 94 8.15 -1.65 -17.32
C SER A 94 7.38 -0.73 -18.27
#